data_AF-A0A843UDE2-F1
#
_entry.id   AF-A0A843UDE2-F1
#
_cell.length_a   1.000
_cell.length_b   1.000
_cell.length_c   1.000
_cell.angle_alpha   90.00
_cell.angle_beta   90.00
_cell.angle_gamma   90.00
#
_symmetry.space_group_name_H-M   'P 1'
#
loop_
_entity.id
_entity.type
_entity.pdbx_description
1 polymer ?
#
loop_
_entity_poly.entity_id
_entity_poly.type
_entity_poly.pdbx_seq_one_letter_code
_entity_poly.pdbx_strand_id
1 'polypeptide(L)'
;MNGQTSNIRKFLSFLKAYEESSGKKVAANTDHPLRNHAAIGNLMDKVDILDAPDKCVWMSSADGTFSTKSAFLAIRLHGVHRPSLLKIWNHTFNPRASLFGWRILHRAVPTDDRISYCGIYLVSSYSCCSSPSTEDFNRLFLKGDLAIALWDWARPLLNGQVPKIVRWTPPKHGVCLSVDGACKGNPDSLLAEVRALTDGLRLAALHGFHITTVHSDSLLFVQSFIHDKCPSWKCSWWWNLAHSLLLQMHVSMDHVFREANRVADALASHACLTQQRSIFSSSVFPTSCKGPVALDKSGLPSIRLPQSAFICPDLLHL
;
A
#
# COMPACT_ATOMS: atom_id res chain seq x y z
N MET A 1 5.78 35.57 29.87
CA MET A 1 5.10 34.28 29.65
C MET A 1 3.93 34.08 30.62
N ASN A 2 3.03 35.07 30.78
CA ASN A 2 1.94 35.06 31.78
C ASN A 2 0.56 34.66 31.21
N GLY A 3 0.52 34.12 29.98
CA GLY A 3 -0.74 33.93 29.24
C GLY A 3 -1.45 32.60 29.49
N GLN A 4 -0.74 31.51 29.84
CA GLN A 4 -1.34 30.17 29.89
C GLN A 4 -1.87 29.75 31.26
N THR A 5 -1.28 30.21 32.36
CA THR A 5 -1.87 30.11 33.71
C THR A 5 -3.21 30.85 33.82
N SER A 6 -3.44 31.85 32.95
CA SER A 6 -4.74 32.51 32.79
C SER A 6 -5.81 31.57 32.26
N ASN A 7 -5.48 30.67 31.34
CA ASN A 7 -6.48 29.84 30.64
C ASN A 7 -7.00 28.70 31.51
N ILE A 8 -6.14 28.05 32.31
CA ILE A 8 -6.58 27.01 33.26
C ILE A 8 -7.42 27.62 34.38
N ARG A 9 -7.02 28.77 34.93
CA ARG A 9 -7.83 29.49 35.94
C ARG A 9 -9.17 29.96 35.37
N LYS A 10 -9.19 30.47 34.12
CA LYS A 10 -10.42 30.82 33.40
C LYS A 10 -11.32 29.61 33.18
N PHE A 11 -10.75 28.47 32.80
CA PHE A 11 -11.49 27.22 32.62
C PHE A 11 -12.07 26.69 33.94
N LEU A 12 -11.31 26.72 35.04
CA LEU A 12 -11.81 26.37 36.38
C LEU A 12 -12.91 27.32 36.85
N SER A 13 -12.77 28.63 36.61
CA SER A 13 -13.84 29.60 36.92
C SER A 13 -15.10 29.38 36.09
N PHE A 14 -14.95 28.96 34.84
CA PHE A 14 -16.06 28.60 33.95
C PHE A 14 -16.79 27.34 34.43
N LEU A 15 -16.06 26.29 34.81
CA LEU A 15 -16.65 25.06 35.35
C LEU A 15 -17.43 25.31 36.64
N LYS A 16 -16.86 26.12 37.55
CA LYS A 16 -17.53 26.46 38.81
C LYS A 16 -18.82 27.26 38.61
N ALA A 17 -18.79 28.28 37.73
CA ALA A 17 -19.97 29.05 37.37
C ALA A 17 -21.04 28.19 36.64
N TYR A 18 -20.60 27.22 35.84
CA TYR A 18 -21.48 26.30 35.13
C TYR A 18 -22.19 25.32 36.09
N GLU A 19 -21.49 24.75 37.08
CA GLU A 19 -22.07 23.88 38.10
C GLU A 19 -23.10 24.63 38.96
N GLU A 20 -22.82 25.87 39.35
CA GLU A 20 -23.75 26.74 40.07
C GLU A 20 -25.01 27.06 39.23
N SER A 21 -24.87 27.18 37.90
CA SER A 21 -26.01 27.39 36.98
C SER A 21 -26.84 26.12 36.72
N SER A 22 -26.19 24.94 36.77
CA SER A 22 -26.80 23.64 36.42
C SER A 22 -27.57 23.00 37.59
N GLY A 23 -27.43 23.53 38.81
CA GLY A 23 -28.20 23.12 40.00
C GLY A 23 -29.71 23.37 39.91
N LYS A 24 -30.20 24.00 38.84
CA LYS A 24 -31.63 24.16 38.53
C LYS A 24 -31.97 23.48 37.21
N LYS A 25 -32.54 22.27 37.30
CA LYS A 25 -33.15 21.45 36.24
C LYS A 25 -32.19 20.61 35.39
N VAL A 26 -31.94 19.37 35.78
CA VAL A 26 -31.99 18.24 34.84
C VAL A 26 -32.54 17.01 35.56
N ALA A 27 -33.71 16.56 35.13
CA ALA A 27 -34.32 15.31 35.57
C ALA A 27 -33.50 14.12 35.04
N ALA A 28 -33.32 13.12 35.90
CA ALA A 28 -32.55 11.92 35.65
C ALA A 28 -33.22 11.02 34.60
N ASN A 29 -32.88 11.16 33.32
CA ASN A 29 -32.82 10.02 32.40
C ASN A 29 -32.21 10.42 31.05
N THR A 30 -30.92 10.13 30.87
CA THR A 30 -30.24 9.85 29.59
C THR A 30 -28.73 9.76 29.91
N ASP A 31 -28.03 8.86 29.20
CA ASP A 31 -26.57 8.75 29.16
C ASP A 31 -25.95 10.03 28.56
N HIS A 32 -26.06 11.12 29.30
CA HIS A 32 -25.58 12.42 28.86
C HIS A 32 -24.07 12.49 29.11
N PRO A 33 -23.24 12.95 28.14
CA PRO A 33 -21.79 13.14 28.31
C PRO A 33 -21.38 14.03 29.50
N LEU A 34 -22.35 14.64 30.21
CA LEU A 34 -22.17 15.48 31.39
C LEU A 34 -21.81 14.71 32.68
N ARG A 35 -22.10 13.39 32.80
CA ARG A 35 -21.67 12.60 33.98
C ARG A 35 -20.14 12.47 34.09
N ASN A 36 -19.43 12.54 32.96
CA ASN A 36 -17.96 12.47 32.95
C ASN A 36 -17.30 13.74 33.50
N HIS A 37 -17.99 14.89 33.50
CA HIS A 37 -17.39 16.16 33.90
C HIS A 37 -17.25 16.30 35.42
N ALA A 38 -18.23 15.84 36.20
CA ALA A 38 -18.13 15.80 37.67
C ALA A 38 -17.03 14.82 38.13
N ALA A 39 -16.85 13.71 37.40
CA ALA A 39 -15.75 12.78 37.64
C ALA A 39 -14.38 13.41 37.32
N ILE A 40 -14.30 14.20 36.24
CA ILE A 40 -13.11 14.98 35.88
C ILE A 40 -12.81 16.04 36.96
N GLY A 41 -13.82 16.76 37.46
CA GLY A 41 -13.67 17.73 38.56
C GLY A 41 -13.08 17.10 39.82
N ASN A 42 -13.65 15.97 40.26
CA ASN A 42 -13.14 15.20 41.41
C ASN A 42 -11.72 14.66 41.21
N LEU A 43 -11.31 14.41 39.96
CA LEU A 43 -9.93 14.02 39.63
C LEU A 43 -8.98 15.22 39.61
N MET A 44 -9.45 16.37 39.12
CA MET A 44 -8.68 17.61 39.07
C MET A 44 -8.43 18.19 40.47
N ASP A 45 -9.37 18.03 41.40
CA ASP A 45 -9.19 18.41 42.82
C ASP A 45 -8.09 17.60 43.53
N LYS A 46 -7.68 16.47 42.95
CA LYS A 46 -6.57 15.63 43.45
C LYS A 46 -5.24 15.91 42.76
N VAL A 47 -5.19 16.85 41.81
CA VAL A 47 -3.96 17.21 41.10
C VAL A 47 -3.30 18.40 41.80
N ASP A 48 -2.20 18.13 42.50
CA ASP A 48 -1.34 19.18 43.05
C ASP A 48 -0.65 19.93 41.91
N ILE A 49 -1.05 21.18 41.68
CA ILE A 49 -0.36 22.07 40.74
C ILE A 49 0.90 22.58 41.45
N LEU A 50 2.02 21.91 41.18
CA LEU A 50 3.33 22.32 41.67
C LEU A 50 3.74 23.65 41.00
N ASP A 51 4.30 24.57 41.77
CA ASP A 51 4.79 25.88 41.30
C ASP A 51 6.16 25.75 40.59
N ALA A 52 6.29 24.70 39.78
CA ALA A 52 7.47 24.37 39.00
C ALA A 52 7.27 24.85 37.55
N PRO A 53 8.36 25.18 36.82
CA PRO A 53 8.25 25.53 35.41
C PRO A 53 7.71 24.33 34.61
N ASP A 54 6.78 24.62 33.69
CA ASP A 54 6.20 23.62 32.79
C ASP A 54 7.28 22.85 32.03
N LYS A 55 7.13 21.52 31.96
CA LYS A 55 8.00 20.65 31.18
C LYS A 55 7.22 20.06 30.01
N CYS A 56 7.80 20.12 28.81
CA CYS A 56 7.26 19.41 27.66
C CYS A 56 7.38 17.90 27.92
N VAL A 57 6.24 17.20 27.94
CA VAL A 57 6.16 15.74 28.11
C VAL A 57 5.89 15.11 26.75
N TRP A 58 6.79 14.25 26.30
CA TRP A 58 6.61 13.48 25.08
C TRP A 58 5.67 12.29 25.33
N MET A 59 4.42 12.41 24.89
CA MET A 59 3.37 11.41 25.17
C MET A 59 3.66 10.01 24.61
N SER A 60 4.55 9.89 23.62
CA SER A 60 4.93 8.58 23.06
C SER A 60 6.09 7.91 23.81
N SER A 61 6.46 8.41 25.00
CA SER A 61 7.39 7.73 25.92
C SER A 61 6.80 7.69 27.34
N ALA A 62 6.96 6.54 28.02
CA ALA A 62 6.40 6.32 29.35
C ALA A 62 7.06 7.19 30.45
N ASP A 63 8.32 7.57 30.24
CA ASP A 63 9.06 8.50 31.10
C ASP A 63 8.87 9.98 30.69
N GLY A 64 8.07 10.24 29.64
CA GLY A 64 7.82 11.57 29.13
C GLY A 64 9.00 12.22 28.41
N THR A 65 10.11 11.52 28.21
CA THR A 65 11.30 12.09 27.57
C THR A 65 11.21 12.02 26.05
N PHE A 66 11.61 13.11 25.38
CA PHE A 66 11.69 13.14 23.93
C PHE A 66 12.97 12.48 23.45
N SER A 67 12.86 11.61 22.45
CA SER A 67 14.01 11.14 21.68
C SER A 67 13.66 11.01 20.19
N THR A 68 14.65 11.20 19.33
CA THR A 68 14.49 11.01 17.88
C THR A 68 14.01 9.59 17.55
N LYS A 69 14.41 8.59 18.34
CA LYS A 69 13.94 7.20 18.23
C LYS A 69 12.45 7.08 18.53
N SER A 70 11.97 7.64 19.64
CA SER A 70 10.55 7.60 20.03
C SER A 70 9.67 8.40 19.06
N ALA A 71 10.14 9.56 18.58
CA ALA A 71 9.48 10.35 17.56
C ALA A 71 9.39 9.59 16.23
N PHE A 72 10.50 9.00 15.78
CA PHE A 72 10.54 8.18 14.58
C PHE A 72 9.58 7.00 14.69
N LEU A 73 9.55 6.27 15.80
CA LEU A 73 8.62 5.16 16.01
C LEU A 73 7.15 5.61 16.03
N ALA A 74 6.86 6.78 16.59
CA ALA A 74 5.52 7.35 16.64
C ALA A 74 4.99 7.78 15.25
N ILE A 75 5.85 8.33 14.39
CA ILE A 75 5.46 8.78 13.04
C ILE A 75 5.63 7.71 11.97
N ARG A 76 6.47 6.69 12.21
CA ARG A 76 6.77 5.65 11.23
C ARG A 76 5.57 4.74 11.08
N LEU A 77 4.83 4.93 9.98
CA LEU A 77 3.98 3.89 9.41
C LEU A 77 4.84 2.63 9.24
N HIS A 78 4.46 1.53 9.91
CA HIS A 78 5.05 0.21 9.64
C HIS A 78 4.71 -0.16 8.20
N GLY A 79 5.57 0.29 7.28
CA GLY A 79 5.48 -0.06 5.87
C GLY A 79 5.73 -1.54 5.69
N VAL A 80 5.17 -2.11 4.63
CA VAL A 80 5.48 -3.49 4.22
C VAL A 80 6.99 -3.66 4.12
N HIS A 81 7.50 -4.71 4.76
CA HIS A 81 8.86 -5.17 4.57
C HIS A 81 9.05 -5.45 3.07
N ARG A 82 9.87 -4.65 2.38
CA ARG A 82 10.16 -4.81 0.95
C ARG A 82 11.47 -5.58 0.82
N PRO A 83 11.45 -6.90 0.51
CA PRO A 83 12.68 -7.67 0.35
C PRO A 83 13.57 -7.09 -0.75
N SER A 84 12.98 -6.49 -1.79
CA SER A 84 13.69 -5.83 -2.88
C SER A 84 14.42 -4.55 -2.45
N LEU A 85 13.86 -3.73 -1.54
CA LEU A 85 14.56 -2.55 -1.03
C LEU A 85 15.65 -2.91 -0.02
N LEU A 86 15.51 -3.99 0.74
CA LEU A 86 16.59 -4.43 1.65
C LEU A 86 17.80 -4.92 0.87
N LYS A 87 17.58 -5.56 -0.28
CA LYS A 87 18.65 -6.08 -1.15
C LYS A 87 19.57 -4.98 -1.69
N ILE A 88 19.07 -3.75 -1.89
CA ILE A 88 19.92 -2.64 -2.37
C ILE A 88 20.78 -2.02 -1.26
N TRP A 89 20.38 -2.17 0.00
CA TRP A 89 21.13 -1.72 1.18
C TRP A 89 22.00 -2.86 1.71
N ASN A 90 22.88 -3.37 0.86
CA ASN A 90 23.85 -4.41 1.17
C ASN A 90 25.26 -3.79 1.28
N HIS A 91 26.05 -4.22 2.26
CA HIS A 91 27.45 -3.81 2.46
C HIS A 91 28.36 -4.09 1.24
N THR A 92 27.99 -5.02 0.35
CA THR A 92 28.69 -5.27 -0.92
C THR A 92 28.61 -4.07 -1.88
N PHE A 93 27.58 -3.22 -1.77
CA PHE A 93 27.45 -2.03 -2.58
C PHE A 93 27.92 -0.81 -1.80
N ASN A 94 28.67 0.08 -2.47
CA ASN A 94 28.97 1.37 -1.86
C ASN A 94 27.67 2.19 -1.66
N PRO A 95 27.62 3.10 -0.68
CA PRO A 95 26.41 3.86 -0.37
C PRO A 95 25.86 4.67 -1.55
N ARG A 96 26.71 5.11 -2.51
CA ARG A 96 26.27 5.83 -3.71
C ARG A 96 25.50 4.92 -4.65
N ALA A 97 25.94 3.69 -4.86
CA ALA A 97 25.25 2.69 -5.67
C ALA A 97 23.92 2.28 -5.02
N SER A 98 23.89 2.08 -3.70
CA SER A 98 22.65 1.83 -2.96
C SER A 98 21.67 3.01 -3.06
N LEU A 99 22.16 4.25 -2.91
CA LEU A 99 21.34 5.45 -3.06
C LEU A 99 20.82 5.61 -4.49
N PHE A 100 21.63 5.28 -5.49
CA PHE A 100 21.21 5.29 -6.89
C PHE A 100 20.16 4.21 -7.17
N GLY A 101 20.35 2.98 -6.68
CA GLY A 101 19.35 1.92 -6.74
C GLY A 101 18.04 2.30 -6.04
N TRP A 102 18.14 3.00 -4.90
CA TRP A 102 16.99 3.60 -4.22
C TRP A 102 16.30 4.63 -5.12
N ARG A 103 17.04 5.54 -5.76
CA ARG A 103 16.47 6.51 -6.71
C ARG A 103 15.80 5.82 -7.89
N ILE A 104 16.38 4.77 -8.45
CA ILE A 104 15.77 3.96 -9.53
C ILE A 104 14.44 3.38 -9.07
N LEU A 105 14.43 2.69 -7.93
CA LEU A 105 13.22 2.07 -7.38
C LEU A 105 12.15 3.09 -7.02
N HIS A 106 12.57 4.31 -6.63
CA HIS A 106 11.67 5.42 -6.31
C HIS A 106 11.30 6.29 -7.51
N ARG A 107 11.72 5.93 -8.73
CA ARG A 107 11.60 6.75 -9.95
C ARG A 107 12.12 8.17 -9.72
N ALA A 108 13.11 8.38 -8.87
CA ALA A 108 13.68 9.68 -8.53
C ALA A 108 14.92 10.02 -9.36
N VAL A 109 15.21 9.23 -10.40
CA VAL A 109 16.21 9.56 -11.42
C VAL A 109 15.62 10.67 -12.31
N PRO A 110 16.37 11.76 -12.56
CA PRO A 110 15.89 12.90 -13.34
C PRO A 110 15.92 12.61 -14.84
N THR A 111 15.02 11.76 -15.31
CA THR A 111 14.78 11.49 -16.74
C THR A 111 13.89 12.58 -17.36
N ASP A 112 13.90 12.74 -18.68
CA ASP A 112 13.13 13.80 -19.37
C ASP A 112 11.64 13.75 -19.02
N ASP A 113 11.06 12.55 -18.94
CA ASP A 113 9.65 12.37 -18.55
C ASP A 113 9.35 12.86 -17.13
N ARG A 114 10.31 12.70 -16.21
CA ARG A 114 10.22 13.15 -14.81
C ARG A 114 10.35 14.66 -14.69
N ILE A 115 11.29 15.24 -15.44
CA ILE A 115 11.54 16.68 -15.46
C ILE A 115 10.35 17.40 -16.13
N SER A 116 9.83 16.83 -17.22
CA SER A 116 8.62 17.30 -17.91
C SER A 116 7.38 17.22 -17.01
N TYR A 117 7.25 16.16 -16.20
CA TYR A 117 6.17 16.05 -15.21
C TYR A 117 6.21 17.17 -14.15
N CYS A 118 7.40 17.70 -13.85
CA CYS A 118 7.56 18.86 -12.97
C CYS A 118 7.30 20.20 -13.68
N GLY A 119 6.86 20.20 -14.95
CA GLY A 119 6.56 21.40 -15.74
C GLY A 119 7.78 22.01 -16.45
N ILE A 120 8.92 21.32 -16.47
CA ILE A 120 10.14 21.78 -17.15
C ILE A 120 10.26 21.00 -18.46
N TYR A 121 9.99 21.66 -19.59
CA TYR A 121 10.11 21.06 -20.91
C TYR A 121 11.56 21.11 -21.38
N LEU A 122 12.14 19.94 -21.67
CA LEU A 122 13.50 19.82 -22.20
C LEU A 122 13.46 19.56 -23.71
N VAL A 123 14.47 20.08 -24.43
CA VAL A 123 14.75 19.74 -25.84
C VAL A 123 15.92 18.75 -25.85
N SER A 124 15.77 17.63 -25.14
CA SER A 124 16.74 16.55 -25.08
C SER A 124 16.30 15.40 -25.98
N SER A 125 17.25 14.85 -26.73
CA SER A 125 17.08 13.60 -27.46
C SER A 125 18.06 12.58 -26.89
N TYR A 126 17.57 11.41 -26.51
CA TYR A 126 18.39 10.32 -26.02
C TYR A 126 19.31 9.81 -27.14
N SER A 127 20.60 10.15 -27.09
CA SER A 127 21.59 9.86 -28.14
C SER A 127 22.07 8.41 -28.17
N CYS A 128 21.76 7.62 -27.14
CA CYS A 128 22.23 6.23 -27.03
C CYS A 128 21.29 5.21 -27.71
N CYS A 129 20.31 5.67 -28.48
CA CYS A 129 19.48 4.82 -29.33
C CYS A 129 19.64 5.21 -30.80
N SER A 130 19.52 4.21 -31.67
CA SER A 130 19.57 4.36 -33.13
C SER A 130 18.43 5.24 -33.69
N SER A 131 17.41 5.55 -32.88
CA SER A 131 16.37 6.53 -33.18
C SER A 131 16.26 7.55 -32.04
N PRO A 132 16.33 8.86 -32.32
CA PRO A 132 16.20 9.90 -31.29
C PRO A 132 14.78 9.88 -30.70
N SER A 133 14.70 9.82 -29.38
CA SER A 133 13.45 9.81 -28.62
C SER A 133 13.65 10.47 -27.26
N THR A 134 12.56 10.86 -26.60
CA THR A 134 12.58 11.36 -25.22
C THR A 134 13.16 10.31 -24.25
N GLU A 135 14.07 10.73 -23.37
CA GLU A 135 14.62 9.86 -22.33
C GLU A 135 13.53 9.52 -21.31
N ASP A 136 13.17 8.25 -21.23
CA ASP A 136 12.35 7.73 -20.16
C ASP A 136 13.09 6.64 -19.39
N PHE A 137 12.62 6.37 -18.17
CA PHE A 137 13.21 5.37 -17.31
C PHE A 137 13.29 3.96 -17.94
N ASN A 138 12.31 3.54 -18.74
CA ASN A 138 12.34 2.22 -19.38
C ASN A 138 13.41 2.17 -20.47
N ARG A 139 13.58 3.23 -21.26
CA ARG A 139 14.64 3.34 -22.26
C ARG A 139 16.01 3.35 -21.59
N LEU A 140 16.19 4.15 -20.54
CA LEU A 140 17.47 4.27 -19.86
C LEU A 140 17.93 2.95 -19.21
N PHE A 141 17.02 2.18 -18.60
CA PHE A 141 17.40 1.02 -17.79
C PHE A 141 16.97 -0.35 -18.31
N LEU A 142 16.06 -0.45 -19.29
CA LEU A 142 15.51 -1.76 -19.72
C LEU A 142 15.52 -1.99 -21.23
N LYS A 143 15.15 -0.97 -22.02
CA LYS A 143 14.77 -1.13 -23.43
C LYS A 143 15.65 -0.39 -24.41
N GLY A 144 16.49 0.55 -23.96
CA GLY A 144 17.39 1.27 -24.84
C GLY A 144 18.56 0.40 -25.28
N ASP A 145 19.18 0.73 -26.41
CA ASP A 145 20.22 -0.08 -27.05
C ASP A 145 21.38 -0.37 -26.08
N LEU A 146 21.81 0.64 -25.31
CA LEU A 146 22.80 0.48 -24.24
C LEU A 146 22.33 -0.44 -23.10
N ALA A 147 21.08 -0.29 -22.65
CA ALA A 147 20.53 -1.11 -21.57
C ALA A 147 20.42 -2.58 -22.01
N ILE A 148 19.98 -2.83 -23.25
CA ILE A 148 19.93 -4.16 -23.86
C ILE A 148 21.33 -4.76 -23.91
N ALA A 149 22.33 -4.03 -24.40
CA ALA A 149 23.71 -4.49 -24.45
C ALA A 149 24.27 -4.83 -23.05
N LEU A 150 23.98 -4.00 -22.05
CA LEU A 150 24.37 -4.27 -20.65
C LEU A 150 23.68 -5.51 -20.09
N TRP A 151 22.37 -5.69 -20.34
CA TRP A 151 21.64 -6.86 -19.88
C TRP A 151 22.07 -8.13 -20.61
N ASP A 152 22.45 -8.04 -21.89
CA ASP A 152 23.03 -9.15 -22.65
C ASP A 152 24.40 -9.55 -22.11
N TRP A 153 25.24 -8.58 -21.75
CA TRP A 153 26.49 -8.84 -21.04
C TRP A 153 26.25 -9.48 -19.67
N ALA A 154 25.27 -9.00 -18.90
CA ALA A 154 24.93 -9.53 -17.58
C ALA A 154 24.12 -10.84 -17.63
N ARG A 155 23.63 -11.24 -18.81
CA ARG A 155 22.76 -12.39 -19.01
C ARG A 155 23.33 -13.70 -18.43
N PRO A 156 24.63 -14.03 -18.59
CA PRO A 156 25.21 -15.22 -17.97
C PRO A 156 25.22 -15.15 -16.44
N LEU A 157 25.44 -13.96 -15.86
CA LEU A 157 25.42 -13.74 -14.41
C LEU A 157 24.01 -13.89 -13.80
N LEU A 158 22.99 -13.79 -14.65
CA LEU A 158 21.57 -13.86 -14.27
C LEU A 158 20.87 -15.11 -14.82
N ASN A 159 21.63 -16.17 -15.13
CA ASN A 159 21.09 -17.44 -15.63
C ASN A 159 20.19 -17.27 -16.88
N GLY A 160 20.58 -16.39 -17.80
CA GLY A 160 19.84 -16.18 -19.04
C GLY A 160 18.68 -15.20 -18.94
N GLN A 161 18.39 -14.66 -17.75
CA GLN A 161 17.14 -13.96 -17.47
C GLN A 161 17.34 -12.48 -17.17
N VAL A 162 16.56 -11.62 -17.83
CA VAL A 162 16.61 -10.17 -17.67
C VAL A 162 15.57 -9.72 -16.63
N PRO A 163 15.91 -8.82 -15.70
CA PRO A 163 14.95 -8.29 -14.74
C PRO A 163 13.74 -7.66 -15.41
N LYS A 164 12.55 -7.90 -14.87
CA LYS A 164 11.32 -7.26 -15.34
C LYS A 164 10.84 -6.25 -14.32
N ILE A 165 10.49 -5.06 -14.80
CA ILE A 165 9.85 -4.06 -13.97
C ILE A 165 8.35 -4.26 -14.07
N VAL A 166 7.76 -4.59 -12.93
CA VAL A 166 6.34 -4.81 -12.74
C VAL A 166 5.77 -3.58 -12.06
N ARG A 167 4.75 -2.97 -12.66
CA ARG A 167 4.07 -1.81 -12.11
C ARG A 167 2.57 -2.06 -12.18
N TRP A 168 1.87 -1.76 -11.09
CA TRP A 168 0.42 -1.63 -11.14
C TRP A 168 0.07 -0.32 -11.87
N THR A 169 -0.71 -0.44 -12.94
CA THR A 169 -1.20 0.71 -13.70
C THR A 169 -2.72 0.75 -13.63
N PRO A 170 -3.33 1.87 -13.20
CA PRO A 170 -4.77 2.01 -13.24
C PRO A 170 -5.28 2.01 -14.69
N PRO A 171 -6.51 1.53 -14.93
CA PRO A 171 -7.14 1.63 -16.24
C PRO A 171 -7.38 3.11 -16.61
N LYS A 172 -7.36 3.43 -17.91
CA LYS A 172 -7.60 4.80 -18.39
C LYS A 172 -8.99 5.33 -18.04
N HIS A 173 -9.98 4.43 -17.99
CA HIS A 173 -11.38 4.73 -17.67
C HIS A 173 -11.94 3.61 -16.79
N GLY A 174 -12.93 3.94 -15.96
CA GLY A 174 -13.60 2.96 -15.10
C GLY A 174 -12.73 2.42 -13.97
N VAL A 175 -13.09 1.24 -13.48
CA VAL A 175 -12.46 0.58 -12.32
C VAL A 175 -11.84 -0.75 -12.74
N CYS A 176 -10.68 -1.06 -12.17
CA CYS A 176 -10.05 -2.38 -12.28
C CYS A 176 -10.43 -3.22 -11.06
N LEU A 177 -10.90 -4.45 -11.29
CA LEU A 177 -11.13 -5.44 -10.24
C LEU A 177 -9.92 -6.37 -10.14
N SER A 178 -9.10 -6.20 -9.12
CA SER A 178 -8.02 -7.15 -8.80
C SER A 178 -8.57 -8.29 -7.94
N VAL A 179 -8.37 -9.53 -8.37
CA VAL A 179 -8.87 -10.74 -7.69
C VAL A 179 -7.71 -11.59 -7.20
N ASP A 180 -7.90 -12.21 -6.04
CA ASP A 180 -7.04 -13.28 -5.53
C ASP A 180 -7.85 -14.19 -4.59
N GLY A 181 -7.47 -15.47 -4.54
CA GLY A 181 -8.11 -16.50 -3.73
C GLY A 181 -7.13 -17.16 -2.75
N ALA A 182 -7.50 -17.26 -1.47
CA ALA A 182 -6.72 -17.96 -0.46
C ALA A 182 -7.53 -19.09 0.22
N CYS A 183 -6.93 -20.27 0.37
CA CYS A 183 -7.55 -21.43 1.02
C CYS A 183 -6.58 -22.07 2.03
N LYS A 184 -7.05 -22.32 3.28
CA LYS A 184 -6.34 -23.12 4.27
C LYS A 184 -6.66 -24.60 4.03
N GLY A 185 -5.66 -25.41 3.69
CA GLY A 185 -5.75 -26.88 3.75
C GLY A 185 -6.58 -27.57 2.66
N ASN A 186 -7.02 -26.87 1.60
CA ASN A 186 -7.70 -27.46 0.44
C ASN A 186 -7.02 -26.95 -0.84
N PRO A 187 -6.63 -27.79 -1.83
CA PRO A 187 -5.71 -27.37 -2.90
C PRO A 187 -6.38 -26.67 -4.09
N ASP A 188 -7.69 -26.40 -4.05
CA ASP A 188 -8.39 -25.86 -5.22
C ASP A 188 -8.31 -24.32 -5.25
N SER A 189 -7.08 -23.81 -5.42
CA SER A 189 -6.80 -22.37 -5.54
C SER A 189 -7.64 -21.71 -6.63
N LEU A 190 -7.94 -22.43 -7.72
CA LEU A 190 -8.80 -21.95 -8.81
C LEU A 190 -10.26 -21.75 -8.38
N LEU A 191 -10.81 -22.59 -7.50
CA LEU A 191 -12.15 -22.37 -6.96
C LEU A 191 -12.20 -21.08 -6.12
N ALA A 192 -11.16 -20.83 -5.32
CA ALA A 192 -11.08 -19.61 -4.50
C ALA A 192 -11.00 -18.36 -5.39
N GLU A 193 -10.23 -18.41 -6.48
CA GLU A 193 -10.10 -17.35 -7.47
C GLU A 193 -11.44 -17.05 -8.18
N VAL A 194 -12.14 -18.09 -8.66
CA VAL A 194 -13.47 -17.94 -9.28
C VAL A 194 -14.46 -17.34 -8.29
N ARG A 195 -14.42 -17.78 -7.03
CA ARG A 195 -15.28 -17.22 -5.98
C ARG A 195 -14.99 -15.75 -5.70
N ALA A 196 -13.71 -15.38 -5.61
CA ALA A 196 -13.25 -14.02 -5.38
C ALA A 196 -13.73 -13.10 -6.51
N LEU A 197 -13.62 -13.54 -7.76
CA LEU A 197 -14.18 -12.84 -8.92
C LEU A 197 -15.69 -12.66 -8.80
N THR A 198 -16.44 -13.74 -8.54
CA THR A 198 -17.91 -13.65 -8.47
C THR A 198 -18.36 -12.65 -7.40
N ASP A 199 -17.76 -12.71 -6.21
CA ASP A 199 -18.10 -11.79 -5.12
C ASP A 199 -17.67 -10.35 -5.42
N GLY A 200 -16.51 -10.16 -6.08
CA GLY A 200 -16.03 -8.85 -6.53
C GLY A 200 -16.95 -8.19 -7.55
N LEU A 201 -17.40 -8.94 -8.58
CA LEU A 201 -18.33 -8.45 -9.59
C LEU A 201 -19.69 -8.08 -8.97
N ARG A 202 -20.22 -8.91 -8.08
CA ARG A 202 -21.46 -8.63 -7.35
C ARG A 202 -21.36 -7.38 -6.49
N LEU A 203 -20.25 -7.22 -5.75
CA LEU A 203 -20.01 -6.06 -4.92
C LEU A 203 -19.90 -4.79 -5.77
N ALA A 204 -19.22 -4.86 -6.90
CA ALA A 204 -19.11 -3.76 -7.83
C ALA A 204 -20.46 -3.34 -8.40
N ALA A 205 -21.28 -4.31 -8.83
CA ALA A 205 -22.64 -4.04 -9.29
C ALA A 205 -23.50 -3.38 -8.20
N LEU A 206 -23.42 -3.86 -6.95
CA LEU A 206 -24.16 -3.30 -5.81
C LEU A 206 -23.80 -1.83 -5.54
N HIS A 207 -22.52 -1.47 -5.69
CA HIS A 207 -22.02 -0.12 -5.48
C HIS A 207 -22.02 0.76 -6.73
N GLY A 208 -22.52 0.26 -7.86
CA GLY A 208 -22.57 1.01 -9.12
C GLY A 208 -21.19 1.27 -9.75
N PHE A 209 -20.19 0.43 -9.46
CA PHE A 209 -18.88 0.55 -10.08
C PHE A 209 -18.88 -0.01 -11.50
N HIS A 210 -18.46 0.82 -12.46
CA HIS A 210 -18.22 0.40 -13.83
C HIS A 210 -16.85 -0.25 -13.97
N ILE A 211 -16.80 -1.59 -13.80
CA ILE A 211 -15.57 -2.36 -14.02
C ILE A 211 -15.27 -2.39 -15.52
N THR A 212 -14.01 -2.19 -15.89
CA THR A 212 -13.54 -2.31 -17.28
C THR A 212 -12.61 -3.48 -17.49
N THR A 213 -11.79 -3.82 -16.49
CA THR A 213 -10.87 -4.95 -16.54
C THR A 213 -10.81 -5.68 -15.20
N VAL A 214 -10.59 -6.99 -15.26
CA VAL A 214 -10.25 -7.85 -14.13
C VAL A 214 -8.79 -8.23 -14.22
N HIS A 215 -8.05 -8.06 -13.13
CA HIS A 215 -6.66 -8.49 -13.00
C HIS A 215 -6.54 -9.69 -12.06
N SER A 216 -5.84 -10.74 -12.50
CA SER A 216 -5.44 -11.89 -11.67
C SER A 216 -3.99 -12.28 -11.97
N ASP A 217 -3.26 -12.76 -10.97
CA ASP A 217 -1.91 -13.32 -11.15
C ASP A 217 -1.88 -14.84 -11.38
N SER A 218 -3.06 -15.46 -11.47
CA SER A 218 -3.21 -16.85 -11.88
C SER A 218 -3.38 -16.96 -13.39
N LEU A 219 -2.31 -17.33 -14.11
CA LEU A 219 -2.36 -17.50 -15.56
C LEU A 219 -3.39 -18.55 -16.01
N LEU A 220 -3.50 -19.66 -15.27
CA LEU A 220 -4.47 -20.71 -15.54
C LEU A 220 -5.91 -20.19 -15.42
N PHE A 221 -6.18 -19.38 -14.39
CA PHE A 221 -7.48 -18.75 -14.19
C PHE A 221 -7.85 -17.84 -15.37
N VAL A 222 -6.94 -16.96 -15.79
CA VAL A 222 -7.18 -16.06 -16.92
C VAL A 222 -7.37 -16.84 -18.23
N GLN A 223 -6.54 -17.85 -18.48
CA GLN A 223 -6.65 -18.71 -19.67
C GLN A 223 -7.97 -19.47 -19.73
N SER A 224 -8.52 -19.90 -18.59
CA SER A 224 -9.85 -20.51 -18.55
C SER A 224 -10.92 -19.60 -19.15
N PHE A 225 -10.88 -18.29 -18.88
CA PHE A 225 -11.89 -17.36 -19.42
C PHE A 225 -11.63 -17.02 -20.89
N ILE A 226 -10.37 -16.87 -21.28
CA ILE A 226 -9.99 -16.63 -22.67
C ILE A 226 -10.44 -17.80 -23.58
N HIS A 227 -10.34 -19.03 -23.08
CA HIS A 227 -10.69 -20.23 -23.83
C HIS A 227 -12.13 -20.73 -23.57
N ASP A 228 -12.93 -19.97 -22.82
CA ASP A 228 -14.29 -20.35 -22.39
C ASP A 228 -14.37 -21.79 -21.85
N LYS A 229 -13.40 -22.14 -21.00
CA LYS A 229 -13.27 -23.47 -20.42
C LYS A 229 -13.17 -23.39 -18.92
N CYS A 230 -14.26 -23.79 -18.26
CA CYS A 230 -14.33 -23.91 -16.81
C CYS A 230 -13.17 -24.80 -16.30
N PRO A 231 -12.36 -24.33 -15.34
CA PRO A 231 -11.15 -25.04 -14.91
C PRO A 231 -11.45 -26.34 -14.19
N SER A 232 -12.61 -26.45 -13.53
CA SER A 232 -13.03 -27.62 -12.77
C SER A 232 -14.54 -27.65 -12.59
N TRP A 233 -15.15 -28.84 -12.67
CA TRP A 233 -16.59 -29.00 -12.42
C TRP A 233 -17.02 -28.47 -11.04
N LYS A 234 -16.12 -28.48 -10.06
CA LYS A 234 -16.36 -27.97 -8.70
C LYS A 234 -16.65 -26.47 -8.66
N CYS A 235 -16.13 -25.70 -9.62
CA CYS A 235 -16.38 -24.26 -9.70
C CYS A 235 -17.49 -23.91 -10.70
N SER A 236 -18.16 -24.88 -11.33
CA SER A 236 -19.12 -24.65 -12.44
C SER A 236 -20.22 -23.64 -12.10
N TRP A 237 -20.80 -23.70 -10.90
CA TRP A 237 -21.85 -22.75 -10.51
C TRP A 237 -21.32 -21.31 -10.42
N TRP A 238 -20.20 -21.12 -9.72
CA TRP A 238 -19.55 -19.81 -9.58
C TRP A 238 -19.02 -19.29 -10.91
N TRP A 239 -18.50 -20.19 -11.75
CA TRP A 239 -18.06 -19.92 -13.10
C TRP A 239 -19.18 -19.37 -13.97
N ASN A 240 -20.31 -20.08 -14.06
CA ASN A 240 -21.43 -19.68 -14.91
C ASN A 240 -21.97 -18.31 -14.53
N LEU A 241 -22.01 -18.02 -13.23
CA LEU A 241 -22.43 -16.73 -12.70
C LEU A 241 -21.39 -15.62 -12.96
N ALA A 242 -20.10 -15.89 -12.75
CA ALA A 242 -19.06 -14.93 -13.07
C ALA A 242 -19.05 -14.62 -14.58
N HIS A 243 -19.16 -15.66 -15.41
CA HIS A 243 -19.16 -15.55 -16.86
C HIS A 243 -20.37 -14.73 -17.37
N SER A 244 -21.57 -14.97 -16.84
CA SER A 244 -22.75 -14.18 -17.22
C SER A 244 -22.63 -12.71 -16.82
N LEU A 245 -22.07 -12.41 -15.64
CA LEU A 245 -21.81 -11.04 -15.20
C LEU A 245 -20.76 -10.35 -16.08
N LEU A 246 -19.66 -11.03 -16.42
CA LEU A 246 -18.61 -10.49 -17.28
C LEU A 246 -19.14 -10.14 -18.68
N LEU A 247 -19.98 -11.01 -19.27
CA LEU A 247 -20.62 -10.77 -20.57
C LEU A 247 -21.55 -9.55 -20.54
N GLN A 248 -22.30 -9.37 -19.45
CA GLN A 248 -23.20 -8.21 -19.29
C GLN A 248 -22.44 -6.91 -19.05
N MET A 249 -21.31 -6.97 -18.35
CA MET A 249 -20.52 -5.79 -17.97
C MET A 249 -19.47 -5.39 -19.02
N HIS A 250 -19.29 -6.16 -20.09
CA HIS A 250 -18.28 -5.95 -21.13
C HIS A 250 -16.85 -5.79 -20.58
N VAL A 251 -16.48 -6.67 -19.64
CA VAL A 251 -15.20 -6.59 -18.90
C VAL A 251 -14.14 -7.48 -19.53
N SER A 252 -12.91 -6.96 -19.67
CA SER A 252 -11.75 -7.76 -20.10
C SER A 252 -11.07 -8.49 -18.92
N MET A 253 -10.35 -9.56 -19.21
CA MET A 253 -9.56 -10.32 -18.23
C MET A 253 -8.08 -10.25 -18.60
N ASP A 254 -7.25 -9.73 -17.69
CA ASP A 254 -5.81 -9.57 -17.91
C ASP A 254 -5.00 -10.31 -16.84
N HIS A 255 -3.98 -11.04 -17.29
CA HIS A 255 -3.00 -11.63 -16.39
C HIS A 255 -1.97 -10.58 -15.96
N VAL A 256 -1.79 -10.45 -14.65
CA VAL A 256 -0.79 -9.58 -14.03
C VAL A 256 0.28 -10.38 -13.30
N PHE A 257 1.46 -9.81 -13.12
CA PHE A 257 2.45 -10.45 -12.24
C PHE A 257 2.03 -10.32 -10.78
N ARG A 258 2.34 -11.34 -9.96
CA ARG A 258 2.08 -11.36 -8.51
C ARG A 258 2.54 -10.10 -7.78
N GLU A 259 3.63 -9.46 -8.21
CA GLU A 259 4.11 -8.21 -7.64
C GLU A 259 3.15 -7.01 -7.85
N ALA A 260 2.31 -7.05 -8.89
CA ALA A 260 1.25 -6.07 -9.16
C ALA A 260 -0.12 -6.47 -8.56
N ASN A 261 -0.27 -7.68 -8.00
CA ASN A 261 -1.51 -8.15 -7.36
C ASN A 261 -1.41 -8.20 -5.82
N ARG A 262 -0.41 -7.53 -5.23
CA ARG A 262 -0.08 -7.60 -3.79
C ARG A 262 -1.21 -7.17 -2.86
N VAL A 263 -2.06 -6.24 -3.29
CA VAL A 263 -3.20 -5.78 -2.48
C VAL A 263 -4.26 -6.88 -2.38
N ALA A 264 -4.59 -7.54 -3.49
CA ALA A 264 -5.52 -8.66 -3.51
C ALA A 264 -5.00 -9.83 -2.66
N ASP A 265 -3.72 -10.20 -2.82
CA ASP A 265 -3.02 -11.23 -2.03
C ASP A 265 -3.02 -10.94 -0.52
N ALA A 266 -2.82 -9.69 -0.13
CA ALA A 266 -2.91 -9.27 1.27
C ALA A 266 -4.33 -9.35 1.83
N LEU A 267 -5.35 -9.02 1.03
CA LEU A 267 -6.76 -9.09 1.42
C LEU A 267 -7.24 -10.55 1.53
N ALA A 268 -6.88 -11.39 0.56
CA ALA A 268 -7.19 -12.82 0.57
C ALA A 268 -6.53 -13.51 1.77
N SER A 269 -5.26 -13.20 2.04
CA SER A 269 -4.54 -13.67 3.23
C SER A 269 -5.21 -13.20 4.52
N HIS A 270 -5.64 -11.92 4.59
CA HIS A 270 -6.33 -11.39 5.76
C HIS A 270 -7.65 -12.13 6.01
N ALA A 271 -8.48 -12.33 4.99
CA ALA A 271 -9.73 -13.09 5.10
C ALA A 271 -9.47 -14.55 5.52
N CYS A 272 -8.40 -15.17 5.02
CA CYS A 272 -8.01 -16.53 5.40
C CYS A 272 -7.55 -16.62 6.87
N LEU A 273 -6.95 -15.57 7.42
CA LEU A 273 -6.54 -15.50 8.82
C LEU A 273 -7.73 -15.25 9.74
N THR A 274 -8.59 -14.29 9.43
CA THR A 274 -9.73 -13.90 10.28
C THR A 274 -10.93 -14.83 10.12
N GLN A 275 -11.02 -15.57 9.02
CA GLN A 275 -12.18 -16.40 8.65
C GLN A 275 -13.49 -15.58 8.60
N GLN A 276 -13.39 -14.28 8.29
CA GLN A 276 -14.53 -13.36 8.26
C GLN A 276 -14.66 -12.66 6.90
N ARG A 277 -15.90 -12.52 6.43
CA ARG A 277 -16.22 -11.66 5.30
C ARG A 277 -16.28 -10.21 5.76
N SER A 278 -15.44 -9.37 5.19
CA SER A 278 -15.33 -7.94 5.52
C SER A 278 -15.18 -7.12 4.25
N ILE A 279 -15.76 -5.92 4.25
CA ILE A 279 -15.65 -4.95 3.15
C ILE A 279 -14.91 -3.74 3.71
N PHE A 280 -13.85 -3.33 3.03
CA PHE A 280 -13.02 -2.21 3.45
C PHE A 280 -13.11 -1.08 2.45
N SER A 281 -13.13 0.15 2.96
CA SER A 281 -12.96 1.37 2.17
C SER A 281 -11.51 1.86 2.26
N SER A 282 -11.18 2.88 1.46
CA SER A 282 -9.83 3.44 1.37
C SER A 282 -9.25 3.97 2.69
N SER A 283 -10.10 4.29 3.68
CA SER A 283 -9.71 4.77 5.01
C SER A 283 -9.58 3.67 6.08
N VAL A 284 -10.10 2.46 5.83
CA VAL A 284 -10.24 1.41 6.86
C VAL A 284 -9.52 0.11 6.47
N PHE A 285 -8.44 0.19 5.68
CA PHE A 285 -7.71 -1.03 5.29
C PHE A 285 -7.05 -1.75 6.48
N PRO A 286 -7.03 -3.10 6.48
CA PRO A 286 -6.22 -3.88 7.40
C PRO A 286 -4.75 -3.48 7.33
N THR A 287 -4.02 -3.64 8.44
CA THR A 287 -2.60 -3.27 8.51
C THR A 287 -1.75 -3.97 7.46
N SER A 288 -2.06 -5.22 7.11
CA SER A 288 -1.40 -5.98 6.03
C SER A 288 -1.54 -5.34 4.64
N CYS A 289 -2.62 -4.58 4.40
CA CYS A 289 -2.98 -4.00 3.11
C CYS A 289 -2.55 -2.54 2.97
N LYS A 290 -2.24 -1.84 4.07
CA LYS A 290 -1.86 -0.41 4.03
C LYS A 290 -0.59 -0.18 3.21
N GLY A 291 0.42 -1.04 3.36
CA GLY A 291 1.68 -0.89 2.64
C GLY A 291 1.61 -1.19 1.14
N PRO A 292 0.96 -2.28 0.68
CA PRO A 292 0.78 -2.54 -0.75
C PRO A 292 -0.09 -1.47 -1.42
N VAL A 293 -1.15 -0.99 -0.75
CA VAL A 293 -1.99 0.10 -1.28
C VAL A 293 -1.19 1.40 -1.41
N ALA A 294 -0.37 1.76 -0.42
CA ALA A 294 0.48 2.94 -0.49
C ALA A 294 1.51 2.84 -1.65
N LEU A 295 2.03 1.64 -1.89
CA LEU A 295 2.92 1.31 -2.99
C LEU A 295 2.26 1.54 -4.36
N ASP A 296 1.08 0.98 -4.57
CA ASP A 296 0.34 1.14 -5.82
C ASP A 296 -0.03 2.61 -6.07
N LYS A 297 -0.50 3.32 -5.02
CA LYS A 297 -0.79 4.76 -5.08
C LYS A 297 0.43 5.61 -5.43
N SER A 298 1.61 5.20 -4.99
CA SER A 298 2.87 5.91 -5.31
C SER A 298 3.38 5.62 -6.73
N GLY A 299 2.78 4.68 -7.46
CA GLY A 299 3.22 4.26 -8.79
C GLY A 299 4.62 3.61 -8.80
N LEU A 300 5.08 3.15 -7.64
CA LEU A 300 6.42 2.61 -7.48
C LEU A 300 6.53 1.23 -8.14
N PRO A 301 7.52 1.03 -9.04
CA PRO A 301 7.73 -0.26 -9.66
C PRO A 301 8.26 -1.30 -8.66
N SER A 302 7.85 -2.55 -8.85
CA SER A 302 8.52 -3.73 -8.29
C SER A 302 9.49 -4.30 -9.32
N ILE A 303 10.67 -4.72 -8.88
CA ILE A 303 11.60 -5.49 -9.72
C ILE A 303 11.34 -6.97 -9.49
N ARG A 304 10.93 -7.66 -10.54
CA ARG A 304 10.88 -9.11 -10.57
C ARG A 304 12.26 -9.62 -10.99
N LEU A 305 12.97 -10.14 -9.99
CA LEU A 305 14.14 -10.98 -10.23
C LEU A 305 13.65 -12.41 -10.45
N PRO A 306 14.28 -13.15 -11.37
CA PRO A 306 13.94 -14.54 -11.56
C PRO A 306 14.24 -15.38 -10.30
N GLN A 307 13.44 -16.41 -10.04
CA GLN A 307 13.55 -17.26 -8.83
C GLN A 307 14.91 -17.97 -8.70
N SER A 308 15.66 -18.12 -9.79
CA SER A 308 17.01 -18.72 -9.83
C SER A 308 18.16 -17.70 -9.70
N ALA A 309 17.88 -16.40 -9.53
CA ALA A 309 18.91 -15.36 -9.47
C ALA A 309 19.55 -15.18 -8.08
N PHE A 310 19.33 -16.11 -7.16
CA PHE A 310 20.01 -16.10 -5.86
C PHE A 310 21.03 -17.23 -5.77
N ILE A 311 22.27 -16.78 -5.54
CA ILE A 311 23.49 -17.52 -5.21
C ILE A 311 24.38 -17.83 -6.43
N CYS A 312 25.19 -16.84 -6.82
CA CYS A 312 26.58 -17.11 -7.18
C CYS A 312 27.42 -16.71 -5.96
N PRO A 313 27.99 -17.66 -5.19
CA PRO A 313 28.86 -17.36 -4.05
C PRO A 313 30.16 -16.65 -4.45
N ASP A 314 30.52 -16.70 -5.74
CA ASP A 314 31.86 -16.35 -6.22
C ASP A 314 32.08 -14.84 -6.46
N LEU A 315 31.05 -14.00 -6.25
CA LEU A 315 31.16 -12.54 -6.39
C LEU A 315 31.61 -11.82 -5.10
N LEU A 316 32.01 -12.55 -4.05
CA LEU A 316 32.54 -11.99 -2.80
C LEU A 316 34.08 -11.81 -2.79
N HIS A 317 34.77 -12.07 -3.90
CA HIS A 317 36.24 -12.01 -3.99
C HIS A 317 36.80 -11.08 -5.07
N LEU A 318 36.10 -10.00 -5.41
CA LEU A 318 36.66 -8.87 -6.16
C LEU A 318 36.50 -7.55 -5.39
#